data_AF-A0A7S0PCU0-F1
#
_entry.id   AF-A0A7S0PCU0-F1
#
_cell.length_a   1.000
_cell.length_b   1.000
_cell.length_c   1.000
_cell.angle_alpha   90.00
_cell.angle_beta   90.00
_cell.angle_gamma   90.00
#
_symmetry.space_group_name_H-M   'P 1'
#
loop_
_entity.id
_entity.type
_entity.pdbx_description
1 polymer ?
#
loop_
_entity_poly.entity_id
_entity_poly.type
_entity_poly.pdbx_seq_one_letter_code
_entity_poly.pdbx_strand_id
1 'polypeptide(L)'
;HHDILEAAFPGEQARYYLPISIGGHAELADQGAALILSGVKTATSSPYWDYPDGRIPFVGALSVLLDGRGEPVAIVQTVSVEPVRFADVTDTMAWVYGEGERTRAWWLQANRAWYRD
;
A
#
# COMPACT_ATOMS: atom_id res chain seq x y z
N HIS A 1 10.75 6.35 11.36
CA HIS A 1 10.96 5.10 10.59
C HIS A 1 12.18 5.12 9.66
N HIS A 2 12.80 6.27 9.36
CA HIS A 2 14.05 6.34 8.58
C HIS A 2 15.14 5.45 9.18
N ASP A 3 15.33 5.48 10.50
CA ASP A 3 16.34 4.68 11.20
C ASP A 3 16.17 3.16 11.00
N ILE A 4 14.93 2.68 10.82
CA ILE A 4 14.65 1.26 10.54
C ILE A 4 15.14 0.90 9.14
N LEU A 5 14.91 1.77 8.16
CA LEU A 5 15.37 1.57 6.79
C LEU A 5 16.89 1.70 6.69
N GLU A 6 17.51 2.65 7.41
CA GLU A 6 18.97 2.79 7.48
C GLU A 6 19.63 1.57 8.13
N ALA A 7 19.05 1.03 9.20
CA ALA A 7 19.57 -0.16 9.86
C ALA A 7 19.51 -1.41 8.96
N ALA A 8 18.44 -1.55 8.16
CA ALA A 8 18.22 -2.73 7.30
C ALA A 8 18.91 -2.61 5.92
N PHE A 9 19.00 -1.40 5.38
CA PHE A 9 19.49 -1.10 4.03
C PHE A 9 20.44 0.11 4.04
N PRO A 10 21.58 0.04 4.76
CA PRO A 10 22.45 1.20 4.98
C PRO A 10 22.99 1.77 3.68
N GLY A 11 22.99 3.11 3.56
CA GLY A 11 23.46 3.79 2.34
C GLY A 11 22.49 3.77 1.15
N GLU A 12 21.26 3.26 1.33
CA GLU A 12 20.24 3.20 0.29
C GLU A 12 19.18 4.32 0.42
N GLN A 13 19.56 5.49 0.95
CA GLN A 13 18.61 6.56 1.30
C GLN A 13 17.77 7.04 0.11
N ALA A 14 18.29 6.94 -1.12
CA ALA A 14 17.55 7.24 -2.34
C ALA A 14 16.32 6.35 -2.57
N ARG A 15 16.23 5.19 -1.89
CA ARG A 15 15.11 4.26 -1.95
C ARG A 15 14.11 4.45 -0.81
N TYR A 16 14.46 5.18 0.24
CA TYR A 16 13.60 5.29 1.41
C TYR A 16 12.36 6.11 1.07
N TYR A 17 11.21 5.57 1.44
CA TYR A 17 9.92 6.17 1.18
C TYR A 17 9.10 6.28 2.47
N LEU A 18 7.94 6.93 2.35
CA LEU A 18 7.02 7.11 3.47
C LEU A 18 6.56 5.74 4.03
N PRO A 19 6.33 5.63 5.35
CA PRO A 19 5.67 4.46 5.92
C PRO A 19 4.32 4.22 5.26
N ILE A 20 3.88 2.97 5.26
CA ILE A 20 2.58 2.56 4.73
C ILE A 20 1.75 1.90 5.83
N SER A 21 0.48 2.29 5.91
CA SER A 21 -0.55 1.59 6.65
C SER A 21 -1.75 1.37 5.72
N ILE A 22 -2.50 0.29 5.91
CA ILE A 22 -3.59 -0.10 5.02
C ILE A 22 -4.93 0.21 5.69
N GLY A 23 -5.79 0.95 5.00
CA GLY A 23 -7.11 1.33 5.52
C GLY A 23 -7.09 2.56 6.44
N GLY A 24 -8.27 2.90 6.98
CA GLY A 24 -8.52 4.18 7.65
C GLY A 24 -8.48 4.20 9.17
N HIS A 25 -8.39 3.04 9.80
CA HIS A 25 -8.42 2.91 11.25
C HIS A 25 -7.64 1.66 11.70
N ALA A 26 -7.39 1.57 13.00
CA ALA A 26 -6.49 0.57 13.60
C ALA A 26 -6.80 -0.86 13.17
N GLU A 27 -8.06 -1.28 13.20
CA GLU A 27 -8.46 -2.65 12.87
C GLU A 27 -8.21 -2.98 11.39
N LEU A 28 -8.39 -2.02 10.47
CA LEU A 28 -8.08 -2.24 9.05
C LEU A 28 -6.58 -2.28 8.81
N ALA A 29 -5.80 -1.48 9.54
CA ALA A 29 -4.35 -1.49 9.47
C ALA A 29 -3.78 -2.83 9.95
N ASP A 30 -4.28 -3.40 11.05
CA ASP A 30 -3.93 -4.74 11.50
C ASP A 30 -4.27 -5.81 10.45
N GLN A 31 -5.48 -5.76 9.88
CA GLN A 31 -5.93 -6.72 8.86
C GLN A 31 -5.08 -6.63 7.58
N GLY A 32 -4.84 -5.41 7.09
CA GLY A 32 -4.05 -5.19 5.89
C GLY A 32 -2.59 -5.58 6.08
N ALA A 33 -2.02 -5.30 7.25
CA ALA A 33 -0.68 -5.76 7.59
C ALA A 33 -0.59 -7.29 7.61
N ALA A 34 -1.55 -7.97 8.23
CA ALA A 34 -1.61 -9.44 8.23
C ALA A 34 -1.71 -10.02 6.81
N LEU A 35 -2.52 -9.43 5.93
CA LEU A 35 -2.64 -9.86 4.52
C LEU A 35 -1.35 -9.68 3.73
N ILE A 36 -0.59 -8.61 3.99
CA ILE A 36 0.72 -8.40 3.35
C ILE A 36 1.73 -9.43 3.88
N LEU A 37 1.79 -9.62 5.20
CA LEU A 37 2.71 -10.58 5.83
C LEU A 37 2.43 -12.03 5.41
N SER A 38 1.18 -12.38 5.13
CA SER A 38 0.81 -13.70 4.62
C SER A 38 1.01 -13.85 3.10
N GLY A 39 1.43 -12.80 2.39
CA GLY A 39 1.61 -12.78 0.94
C GLY A 39 0.30 -12.80 0.13
N VAL A 40 -0.85 -12.57 0.76
CA VAL A 40 -2.16 -12.54 0.08
C VAL A 40 -2.37 -11.20 -0.61
N LYS A 41 -2.00 -10.10 0.06
CA LYS A 41 -2.03 -8.74 -0.48
C LYS A 41 -0.63 -8.38 -0.99
N THR A 42 -0.50 -8.19 -2.29
CA THR A 42 0.74 -7.76 -2.94
C THR A 42 0.57 -6.50 -3.78
N ALA A 43 -0.64 -5.93 -3.81
CA ALA A 43 -0.92 -4.63 -4.40
C ALA A 43 -1.69 -3.72 -3.43
N THR A 44 -1.45 -2.41 -3.55
CA THR A 44 -2.24 -1.36 -2.92
C THR A 44 -2.45 -0.22 -3.92
N SER A 45 -3.28 0.75 -3.59
CA SER A 45 -3.53 1.92 -4.43
C SER A 45 -3.82 3.13 -3.56
N SER A 46 -3.55 4.29 -4.14
CA SER A 46 -3.89 5.60 -3.58
C SER A 46 -4.36 6.49 -4.74
N PRO A 47 -5.23 7.46 -4.48
CA PRO A 47 -5.64 8.41 -5.49
C PRO A 47 -4.51 9.41 -5.75
N TYR A 48 -4.44 9.93 -6.98
CA TYR A 48 -3.34 10.82 -7.38
C TYR A 48 -3.34 12.15 -6.61
N TRP A 49 -4.50 12.60 -6.12
CA TRP A 49 -4.62 13.84 -5.34
C TRP A 49 -4.00 13.76 -3.94
N ASP A 50 -3.67 12.56 -3.44
CA ASP A 50 -2.88 12.40 -2.21
C ASP A 50 -1.41 12.81 -2.41
N TYR A 51 -0.98 13.04 -3.66
CA TYR A 51 0.38 13.46 -4.03
C TYR A 51 0.36 14.80 -4.75
N PRO A 52 0.00 15.92 -4.08
CA PRO A 52 -0.08 17.23 -4.70
C PRO A 52 1.28 17.75 -5.22
N ASP A 53 2.39 17.21 -4.70
CA ASP A 53 3.75 17.50 -5.15
C ASP A 53 4.28 16.51 -6.21
N GLY A 54 3.45 15.53 -6.61
CA GLY A 54 3.79 14.50 -7.58
C GLY A 54 4.75 13.43 -7.08
N ARG A 55 5.10 13.43 -5.79
CA ARG A 55 6.02 12.44 -5.20
C ARG A 55 5.25 11.16 -4.85
N ILE A 56 4.94 10.38 -5.87
CA ILE A 56 4.34 9.05 -5.75
C ILE A 56 5.41 8.00 -5.36
N PRO A 57 5.00 6.81 -4.86
CA PRO A 57 5.91 5.68 -4.76
C PRO A 57 6.56 5.37 -6.12
N PHE A 58 7.78 4.85 -6.10
CA PHE A 58 8.53 4.48 -7.31
C PHE A 58 9.05 3.04 -7.23
N VAL A 59 9.39 2.45 -8.39
CA VAL A 59 9.97 1.11 -8.42
C VAL A 59 11.29 1.08 -7.65
N GLY A 60 11.40 0.17 -6.69
CA GLY A 60 12.53 0.04 -5.77
C GLY A 60 12.35 0.77 -4.43
N ALA A 61 11.31 1.59 -4.28
CA ALA A 61 11.00 2.29 -3.03
C ALA A 61 10.79 1.31 -1.87
N LEU A 62 11.37 1.63 -0.72
CA LEU A 62 11.30 0.89 0.53
C LEU A 62 10.43 1.65 1.54
N SER A 63 9.34 1.02 1.97
CA SER A 63 8.43 1.56 2.98
C SER A 63 8.37 0.64 4.19
N VAL A 64 8.29 1.24 5.38
CA VAL A 64 8.01 0.49 6.61
C VAL A 64 6.49 0.30 6.71
N LEU A 65 6.05 -0.95 6.78
CA LEU A 65 4.65 -1.32 7.01
C LEU A 65 4.32 -1.17 8.50
N LEU A 66 3.23 -0.48 8.79
CA LEU A 66 2.74 -0.23 10.15
C LEU A 66 1.45 -1.02 10.43
N ASP A 67 1.31 -1.52 11.64
CA ASP A 67 0.07 -2.12 12.15
C ASP A 67 -0.93 -1.06 12.66
N GLY A 68 -2.05 -1.51 13.23
CA GLY A 68 -3.10 -0.65 13.79
C GLY A 68 -2.71 0.17 15.01
N ARG A 69 -1.56 -0.14 15.63
CA ARG A 69 -0.98 0.63 16.72
C ARG A 69 0.06 1.64 16.22
N GLY A 70 0.34 1.65 14.92
CA GLY A 70 1.41 2.45 14.31
C GLY A 70 2.80 1.84 14.50
N GLU A 71 2.89 0.58 14.94
CA GLU A 71 4.16 -0.10 15.18
C GLU A 71 4.68 -0.75 13.89
N PRO A 72 5.99 -0.72 13.63
CA PRO A 72 6.59 -1.30 12.44
C PRO A 72 6.56 -2.84 12.49
N VAL A 73 6.01 -3.46 11.44
CA VAL A 73 5.89 -4.93 11.35
C VAL A 73 6.66 -5.55 10.18
N ALA A 74 6.97 -4.77 9.14
CA ALA A 74 7.78 -5.21 8.01
C ALA A 74 8.39 -4.04 7.23
N ILE A 75 9.33 -4.36 6.33
CA ILE A 75 9.74 -3.47 5.24
C ILE A 75 9.22 -4.08 3.94
N VAL A 76 8.52 -3.28 3.14
CA VAL A 76 8.01 -3.68 1.82
C VAL A 76 8.73 -2.91 0.72
N GLN A 77 8.96 -3.58 -0.41
CA GLN A 77 9.53 -2.97 -1.60
C GLN A 77 8.46 -2.82 -2.69
N THR A 78 8.34 -1.62 -3.25
CA THR A 78 7.52 -1.39 -4.44
C THR A 78 8.23 -1.97 -5.66
N VAL A 79 7.60 -2.90 -6.37
CA VAL A 79 8.19 -3.56 -7.56
C VAL A 79 7.59 -3.08 -8.89
N SER A 80 6.40 -2.47 -8.84
CA SER A 80 5.73 -1.86 -9.99
C SER A 80 4.88 -0.68 -9.53
N VAL A 81 4.70 0.30 -10.42
CA VAL A 81 3.84 1.47 -10.21
C VAL A 81 3.17 1.77 -11.54
N GLU A 82 1.85 1.90 -11.56
CA GLU A 82 1.08 2.20 -12.76
C GLU A 82 -0.06 3.16 -12.43
N PRO A 83 -0.15 4.32 -13.11
CA PRO A 83 -1.34 5.15 -13.06
C PRO A 83 -2.47 4.47 -13.83
N VAL A 84 -3.52 4.05 -13.12
CA VAL A 84 -4.68 3.39 -13.70
C VAL A 84 -5.94 4.23 -13.45
N ARG A 85 -6.80 4.37 -14.47
CA ARG A 85 -8.12 4.99 -14.26
C ARG A 85 -8.93 4.09 -13.33
N PHE A 86 -9.66 4.66 -12.38
CA PHE A 86 -10.44 3.89 -11.40
C PHE A 86 -11.33 2.80 -12.04
N ALA A 87 -11.94 3.10 -13.19
CA ALA A 87 -12.79 2.15 -13.91
C ALA A 87 -12.03 1.02 -14.64
N ASP A 88 -10.72 1.17 -14.86
CA ASP A 88 -9.90 0.24 -15.65
C ASP A 88 -9.16 -0.78 -14.78
N VAL A 89 -9.37 -0.77 -13.46
CA VAL A 89 -8.82 -1.80 -12.57
C VAL A 89 -9.24 -3.19 -13.04
N THR A 90 -8.27 -4.10 -13.14
CA THR A 90 -8.47 -5.45 -13.65
C THR A 90 -8.86 -6.42 -12.55
N ASP A 91 -9.44 -7.58 -12.90
CA ASP A 91 -9.68 -8.66 -11.95
C ASP A 91 -8.39 -9.17 -11.32
N THR A 92 -7.29 -9.21 -12.09
CA THR A 92 -5.97 -9.55 -11.57
C THR A 92 -5.53 -8.58 -10.47
N MET A 93 -5.66 -7.26 -10.70
CA MET A 93 -5.35 -6.26 -9.69
C MET A 93 -6.19 -6.47 -8.43
N ALA A 94 -7.52 -6.61 -8.57
CA ALA A 94 -8.41 -6.83 -7.43
C ALA A 94 -8.07 -8.12 -6.65
N TRP A 95 -7.67 -9.18 -7.37
CA TRP A 95 -7.25 -10.44 -6.76
C TRP A 95 -6.00 -10.30 -5.91
N VAL A 96 -4.97 -9.61 -6.41
CA VAL A 96 -3.70 -9.36 -5.70
C VAL A 96 -3.77 -8.19 -4.72
N TYR A 97 -4.80 -7.34 -4.82
CA TYR A 97 -5.14 -6.36 -3.80
C TYR A 97 -5.46 -7.03 -2.46
N GLY A 98 -5.93 -8.28 -2.51
CA GLY A 98 -5.96 -9.22 -1.38
C GLY A 98 -7.02 -8.96 -0.32
N GLU A 99 -7.78 -7.87 -0.43
CA GLU A 99 -8.83 -7.49 0.52
C GLU A 99 -10.22 -7.98 0.08
N GLY A 100 -11.11 -8.14 1.06
CA GLY A 100 -12.50 -8.51 0.85
C GLY A 100 -12.68 -9.79 0.05
N GLU A 101 -13.61 -9.76 -0.91
CA GLU A 101 -13.91 -10.92 -1.77
C GLU A 101 -12.88 -11.14 -2.88
N ARG A 102 -11.88 -10.26 -3.02
CA ARG A 102 -10.84 -10.34 -4.07
C ARG A 102 -11.41 -10.32 -5.49
N THR A 103 -12.59 -9.72 -5.66
CA THR A 103 -13.25 -9.50 -6.94
C THR A 103 -13.16 -8.04 -7.33
N ARG A 104 -13.13 -7.75 -8.64
CA ARG A 104 -13.19 -6.38 -9.15
C ARG A 104 -14.47 -5.66 -8.71
N ALA A 105 -15.59 -6.37 -8.61
CA ALA A 105 -16.86 -5.80 -8.16
C ALA A 105 -16.75 -5.27 -6.72
N TRP A 106 -16.23 -6.09 -5.79
CA TRP A 106 -15.97 -5.67 -4.42
C TRP A 106 -14.97 -4.50 -4.36
N TRP A 107 -13.86 -4.59 -5.11
CA TRP A 107 -12.84 -3.55 -5.13
C TRP A 107 -13.42 -2.20 -5.57
N LEU A 108 -14.20 -2.18 -6.65
CA LEU A 108 -14.85 -0.97 -7.16
C LEU A 108 -15.88 -0.41 -6.18
N GLN A 109 -16.57 -1.25 -5.43
CA GLN A 109 -17.53 -0.81 -4.42
C GLN A 109 -16.81 -0.18 -3.22
N ALA A 110 -15.86 -0.90 -2.64
CA ALA A 110 -15.13 -0.47 -1.45
C ALA A 110 -14.32 0.80 -1.70
N ASN A 111 -13.53 0.82 -2.79
CA ASN A 111 -12.67 1.97 -3.08
C ASN A 111 -13.43 3.17 -3.64
N ARG A 112 -14.63 2.99 -4.21
CA ARG A 112 -15.47 4.13 -4.61
C ARG A 112 -15.98 4.89 -3.41
N ALA A 113 -16.34 4.20 -2.32
CA ALA A 113 -16.70 4.87 -1.08
C ALA A 113 -15.47 5.62 -0.54
N TRP A 114 -14.34 4.92 -0.45
CA TRP A 114 -13.08 5.47 0.08
C TRP A 114 -12.55 6.69 -0.69
N TYR A 115 -12.54 6.68 -2.02
CA TYR A 115 -12.00 7.79 -2.83
C TYR A 115 -12.98 8.93 -3.12
N ARG A 116 -14.19 8.89 -2.55
CA ARG A 116 -15.16 9.98 -2.68
C ARG A 116 -15.21 10.91 -1.47
N ASP A 117 -14.75 10.41 -0.32
CA ASP A 117 -14.65 11.15 0.93
C ASP A 117 -13.31 11.89 1.02
#